data_AF-N6TQ09-F1
#
_entry.id   AF-N6TQ09-F1
#
_cell.length_a   1.000
_cell.length_b   1.000
_cell.length_c   1.000
_cell.angle_alpha   90.00
_cell.angle_beta   90.00
_cell.angle_gamma   90.00
#
_symmetry.space_group_name_H-M   'P 1'
#
loop_
_entity.id
_entity.type
_entity.pdbx_description
1 polymer ?
#
loop_
_entity_poly.entity_id
_entity_poly.type
_entity_poly.pdbx_seq_one_letter_code
_entity_poly.pdbx_strand_id
1 'polypeptide(L)' 'MWLVRALALFIVIEWAESASDDQPSIIIVGSGPAGIAAATKLLQNNFNNIKILEAENRIGKI' A
#
# COMPACT_ATOMS: atom_id res chain seq x y z
N MET A 1 24.48 -6.06 30.90
CA MET A 1 24.79 -6.83 29.66
C MET A 1 23.55 -7.52 29.08
N TRP A 2 22.81 -8.32 29.86
CA TRP A 2 21.63 -9.06 29.38
C TRP A 2 20.45 -8.17 28.92
N LEU A 3 20.13 -7.11 29.67
CA LEU A 3 19.04 -6.19 29.34
C LEU A 3 19.25 -5.47 28.01
N VAL A 4 20.48 -5.03 27.73
CA VAL A 4 20.84 -4.33 26.49
C VAL A 4 20.72 -5.26 25.28
N ARG A 5 21.07 -6.55 25.44
CA ARG A 5 20.91 -7.55 24.37
C ARG A 5 19.45 -7.89 24.11
N ALA A 6 18.61 -7.95 25.15
CA ALA A 6 17.18 -8.16 25.00
C ALA A 6 16.49 -6.99 24.28
N LEU A 7 16.86 -5.75 24.64
CA LEU A 7 16.39 -4.55 23.95
C LEU A 7 16.83 -4.51 22.48
N ALA A 8 18.09 -4.84 22.20
CA ALA A 8 18.58 -4.91 20.83
C ALA A 8 17.85 -5.98 20.00
N LEU A 9 17.56 -7.15 20.61
CA LEU A 9 16.81 -8.21 19.94
C LEU A 9 15.37 -7.78 19.65
N PHE A 10 14.71 -7.10 20.58
CA PHE A 10 13.35 -6.59 20.42
C PHE A 10 13.25 -5.58 19.28
N ILE A 11 14.20 -4.63 19.22
CA ILE A 11 14.27 -3.64 18.13
C ILE A 11 14.49 -4.31 16.77
N VAL A 12 15.37 -5.31 16.69
CA VAL A 12 15.64 -6.04 15.44
C VAL A 12 14.41 -6.81 14.96
N ILE A 13 13.62 -7.38 15.88
CA ILE A 13 12.40 -8.12 15.55
C ILE A 13 11.32 -7.17 15.04
N GLU A 14 11.08 -6.04 15.70
CA GLU A 14 10.10 -5.03 15.22
C GLU A 14 10.47 -4.48 13.83
N TRP A 15 11.76 -4.29 13.57
CA TRP A 15 12.24 -3.80 12.27
C TRP A 15 12.05 -4.81 11.15
N ALA A 16 12.21 -6.11 11.43
CA ALA A 16 12.10 -7.16 10.43
C ALA A 16 10.68 -7.28 9.85
N GLU A 17 9.66 -7.01 10.65
CA GLU A 17 8.25 -7.16 10.25
C GLU A 17 7.75 -6.01 9.36
N SER A 18 8.35 -4.83 9.47
CA SER A 18 8.03 -3.69 8.58
C SER A 18 8.60 -3.81 7.16
N ALA A 19 9.52 -4.77 6.91
CA ALA A 19 10.29 -4.83 5.67
C ALA A 19 9.61 -5.61 4.53
N SER A 20 8.64 -6.48 4.84
CA SER A 20 7.89 -7.23 3.82
C SER A 20 6.49 -6.66 3.63
N ASP A 21 6.41 -5.51 2.96
CA ASP A 21 5.16 -5.05 2.35
C ASP A 21 4.87 -5.90 1.11
N ASP A 22 4.57 -7.18 1.31
CA ASP A 22 4.22 -8.15 0.26
C ASP A 22 2.78 -7.90 -0.27
N GLN A 23 2.26 -6.68 -0.05
CA GLN A 23 1.00 -6.25 -0.59
C GLN A 23 1.15 -6.08 -2.10
N PRO A 24 0.32 -6.77 -2.90
CA PRO A 24 0.44 -6.71 -4.35
C PRO A 24 0.28 -5.25 -4.79
N SER A 25 1.28 -4.77 -5.53
CA SER A 25 1.27 -3.41 -6.05
C SER A 25 0.41 -3.35 -7.30
N ILE A 26 -0.71 -2.63 -7.22
CA ILE A 26 -1.70 -2.55 -8.30
C ILE A 26 -1.71 -1.14 -8.88
N ILE A 27 -1.48 -1.05 -10.20
CA ILE A 27 -1.54 0.20 -10.95
C ILE A 27 -2.83 0.24 -11.77
N ILE A 28 -3.63 1.27 -11.58
CA ILE A 28 -4.85 1.56 -12.34
C ILE A 28 -4.56 2.72 -13.29
N VAL A 29 -4.77 2.52 -14.58
CA VAL A 29 -4.63 3.57 -15.60
C VAL A 29 -6.01 4.08 -15.98
N GLY A 30 -6.27 5.36 -15.72
CA GLY A 30 -7.56 6.02 -15.83
C GLY A 30 -8.28 6.16 -14.47
N SER A 31 -8.77 7.35 -14.19
CA SER A 31 -9.51 7.80 -13.00
C SER A 31 -10.95 8.23 -13.33
N GLY A 32 -11.49 7.73 -14.44
CA GLY A 32 -12.91 7.78 -14.74
C GLY A 32 -13.74 6.87 -13.82
N PRO A 33 -15.07 6.76 -14.04
CA PRO A 33 -15.96 5.97 -13.19
C PRO A 33 -15.51 4.51 -13.00
N ALA A 34 -15.01 3.88 -14.07
CA ALA A 34 -14.49 2.51 -14.03
C ALA A 34 -13.21 2.39 -13.16
N GLY A 35 -12.27 3.32 -13.30
CA GLY A 35 -11.02 3.32 -12.54
C GLY A 35 -11.25 3.53 -11.05
N ILE A 36 -12.14 4.47 -10.70
CA ILE A 36 -12.52 4.72 -9.30
C ILE A 36 -13.28 3.52 -8.72
N ALA A 37 -14.19 2.89 -9.48
CA ALA A 37 -14.89 1.69 -9.03
C ALA A 37 -13.93 0.51 -8.78
N ALA A 38 -12.94 0.31 -9.66
CA ALA A 38 -11.90 -0.70 -9.48
C ALA A 38 -11.07 -0.43 -8.22
N ALA A 39 -10.58 0.80 -8.03
CA ALA A 39 -9.84 1.20 -6.83
C ALA A 39 -10.66 0.97 -5.55
N THR A 40 -11.94 1.35 -5.57
CA THR A 40 -12.86 1.17 -4.44
C THR A 40 -13.00 -0.31 -4.09
N LYS A 41 -13.18 -1.18 -5.08
CA LYS A 41 -13.33 -2.61 -4.85
C LYS A 41 -12.04 -3.24 -4.32
N LEU A 42 -10.88 -2.81 -4.80
CA LEU A 42 -9.58 -3.26 -4.31
C LEU A 42 -9.38 -2.89 -2.84
N LEU A 43 -9.64 -1.63 -2.47
CA LEU A 43 -9.56 -1.18 -1.09
C LEU A 43 -10.52 -1.96 -0.17
N GLN A 44 -11.76 -2.22 -0.63
CA GLN A 44 -12.72 -3.05 0.11
C GLN A 44 -12.25 -4.49 0.35
N ASN A 45 -11.33 -5.01 -0.46
CA ASN A 45 -10.77 -6.35 -0.32
C ASN A 45 -9.37 -6.34 0.33
N ASN A 46 -9.02 -5.27 1.06
CA ASN A 46 -7.73 -5.11 1.75
C ASN A 46 -6.50 -5.02 0.82
N PHE A 47 -6.68 -4.65 -0.45
CA PHE A 47 -5.57 -4.29 -1.32
C PHE A 47 -5.25 -2.81 -1.15
N ASN A 48 -4.27 -2.49 -0.29
CA ASN A 48 -3.98 -1.09 0.07
C ASN A 48 -2.85 -0.47 -0.75
N ASN A 49 -1.97 -1.28 -1.35
CA ASN A 49 -0.88 -0.83 -2.20
C ASN A 49 -1.36 -0.55 -3.64
N ILE A 50 -2.16 0.50 -3.81
CA ILE A 50 -2.75 0.88 -5.10
C ILE A 50 -2.27 2.27 -5.56
N LYS A 51 -2.08 2.43 -6.87
CA LYS A 51 -1.76 3.72 -7.50
C LYS A 51 -2.64 3.96 -8.72
N ILE A 52 -3.27 5.13 -8.81
CA ILE A 52 -4.08 5.54 -9.96
C ILE A 52 -3.29 6.56 -10.78
N LEU A 53 -3.22 6.35 -12.10
CA LEU A 53 -2.60 7.27 -13.04
C LEU A 53 -3.67 7.82 -13.99
N GLU A 54 -3.77 9.13 -14.11
CA GLU A 54 -4.67 9.82 -15.04
C GLU A 54 -3.84 10.66 -16.00
N ALA A 55 -4.24 10.71 -17.27
CA ALA A 55 -3.52 11.50 -18.26
C ALA A 55 -3.77 13.01 -18.07
N GLU A 56 -4.96 13.37 -17.61
CA GLU A 56 -5.35 14.74 -17.33
C GLU A 56 -5.05 15.16 -15.89
N ASN A 57 -4.94 16.48 -15.67
CA ASN A 57 -4.87 17.07 -14.33
C ASN A 57 -6.27 17.19 -13.68
N ARG A 58 -7.13 16.20 -13.87
CA ARG A 58 -8.47 16.12 -13.24
C ARG A 58 -8.95 14.68 -13.17
N ILE A 59 -9.66 14.35 -12.10
CA ILE A 59 -10.32 13.05 -11.94
C ILE A 59 -11.71 13.05 -12.58
N GLY A 60 -12.21 11.86 -12.93
CA GLY A 60 -13.63 11.66 -13.25
C GLY A 60 -14.10 12.26 -14.57
N LYS A 61 -13.22 12.39 -15.58
CA LYS A 61 -13.66 12.83 -16.91
C LYS A 61 -14.69 11.86 -17.49
N ILE A 62 -15.87 12.41 -17.76
CA ILE A 62 -16.88 11.90 -18.70
C ILE A 62 -16.79 12.78 -19.95
#